data_AF-A0AA43M641-F1
#
_entry.id   AF-A0AA43M641-F1
#
_cell.length_a   1.000
_cell.length_b   1.000
_cell.length_c   1.000
_cell.angle_alpha   90.00
_cell.angle_beta   90.00
_cell.angle_gamma   90.00
#
_symmetry.space_group_name_H-M   'P 1'
#
loop_
_entity.id
_entity.type
_entity.pdbx_description
1 polymer ?
#
loop_
_entity_poly.entity_id
_entity_poly.type
_entity_poly.pdbx_seq_one_letter_code
_entity_poly.pdbx_strand_id
1 'polypeptide(L)'
;MDRKTLEYMTDRTKKATAIVRKIDELSKDAERIIETTELVFKVGSSNVAFIAEWKSNSGRDSAKLVANIKTFVVEAINQEIKQLEEELAAL
;
A
#
# COMPACT_ATOMS: atom_id res chain seq x y z
N MET A 1 -34.15 -22.11 4.66
CA MET A 1 -32.98 -21.41 5.22
C MET A 1 -33.43 -20.73 6.49
N ASP A 2 -32.78 -20.99 7.63
CA ASP A 2 -33.18 -20.38 8.90
C ASP A 2 -32.63 -18.94 9.05
N ARG A 3 -33.20 -18.18 9.98
CA ARG A 3 -32.81 -16.78 10.23
C ARG A 3 -31.33 -16.66 10.63
N LYS A 4 -30.80 -17.62 11.39
CA LYS A 4 -29.39 -17.62 11.82
C LYS A 4 -28.44 -17.80 10.63
N THR A 5 -28.84 -18.59 9.65
CA THR A 5 -28.09 -18.83 8.41
C THR A 5 -28.04 -17.54 7.58
N LEU A 6 -29.14 -16.79 7.49
CA LEU A 6 -29.17 -15.49 6.81
C LEU A 6 -28.30 -14.43 7.52
N GLU A 7 -28.35 -14.38 8.85
CA GLU A 7 -27.50 -13.48 9.64
C GLU A 7 -26.00 -13.83 9.46
N TYR A 8 -25.65 -15.11 9.51
CA TYR A 8 -24.29 -15.60 9.26
C TYR A 8 -23.78 -15.25 7.85
N MET A 9 -24.60 -15.47 6.82
CA MET A 9 -24.24 -15.13 5.44
C MET A 9 -24.05 -13.62 5.29
N THR A 10 -24.91 -12.81 5.91
CA THR A 10 -24.81 -11.34 5.86
C THR A 10 -23.50 -10.85 6.49
N ASP A 11 -23.12 -11.39 7.65
CA ASP A 11 -21.88 -11.01 8.32
C ASP A 11 -20.63 -11.45 7.55
N ARG A 12 -20.67 -12.64 6.93
CA ARG A 12 -19.61 -13.12 6.04
C ARG A 12 -19.45 -12.21 4.82
N THR A 13 -20.56 -11.81 4.18
CA THR A 13 -20.52 -10.88 3.04
C THR A 13 -19.99 -9.51 3.41
N LYS A 14 -20.34 -8.98 4.59
CA LYS A 14 -19.81 -7.69 5.07
C LYS A 14 -18.29 -7.75 5.27
N LYS A 15 -17.78 -8.82 5.89
CA LYS A 15 -16.33 -9.03 6.08
C LYS A 15 -15.61 -9.14 4.75
N ALA A 16 -16.12 -9.98 3.84
CA ALA A 16 -15.57 -10.12 2.50
C ALA A 16 -15.51 -8.78 1.75
N THR A 17 -16.57 -7.98 1.83
CA THR A 17 -16.63 -6.64 1.18
C THR A 17 -15.59 -5.68 1.76
N ALA A 18 -15.38 -5.69 3.07
CA ALA A 18 -14.37 -4.85 3.72
C ALA A 18 -12.94 -5.22 3.28
N ILE A 19 -12.65 -6.53 3.19
CA ILE A 19 -11.35 -7.04 2.72
C ILE A 19 -11.10 -6.64 1.26
N VAL A 20 -12.08 -6.88 0.37
CA VAL A 20 -11.97 -6.51 -1.05
C VAL A 20 -11.74 -5.02 -1.23
N ARG A 21 -12.46 -4.19 -0.46
CA ARG A 21 -12.25 -2.74 -0.49
C ARG A 21 -10.83 -2.36 -0.06
N LYS A 22 -10.29 -3.02 0.96
CA LYS A 22 -8.93 -2.76 1.43
C LYS A 22 -7.88 -3.15 0.38
N ILE A 23 -8.08 -4.27 -0.32
CA ILE A 23 -7.23 -4.69 -1.44
C ILE A 23 -7.24 -3.65 -2.57
N ASP A 24 -8.41 -3.13 -2.93
CA ASP A 24 -8.54 -2.09 -3.97
C ASP A 24 -7.84 -0.78 -3.59
N GLU A 25 -7.97 -0.35 -2.33
CA GLU A 25 -7.26 0.82 -1.80
C GLU A 25 -5.72 0.63 -1.86
N LEU A 26 -5.22 -0.53 -1.40
CA LEU A 26 -3.81 -0.86 -1.42
C LEU A 26 -3.24 -0.96 -2.84
N SER A 27 -4.00 -1.55 -3.77
CA SER A 27 -3.61 -1.65 -5.18
C SER A 27 -3.40 -0.27 -5.81
N LYS A 28 -4.34 0.65 -5.55
CA LYS A 28 -4.23 2.05 -6.02
C LYS A 28 -3.05 2.79 -5.40
N ASP A 29 -2.76 2.53 -4.12
CA ASP A 29 -1.60 3.12 -3.46
C ASP A 29 -0.28 2.58 -4.05
N ALA A 30 -0.20 1.30 -4.39
CA ALA A 30 0.96 0.72 -5.06
C ALA A 30 1.20 1.36 -6.44
N GLU A 31 0.15 1.53 -7.26
CA GLU A 31 0.24 2.22 -8.56
C GLU A 31 0.76 3.65 -8.40
N ARG A 32 0.20 4.40 -7.45
CA ARG A 32 0.66 5.77 -7.14
C ARG A 32 2.13 5.82 -6.77
N ILE A 33 2.61 4.88 -5.98
CA ILE A 33 4.02 4.84 -5.55
C ILE A 33 4.96 4.52 -6.72
N ILE A 34 4.53 3.64 -7.63
CA ILE A 34 5.27 3.35 -8.86
C ILE A 34 5.41 4.62 -9.71
N GLU A 35 4.31 5.34 -9.92
CA GLU A 35 4.27 6.57 -10.74
C GLU A 35 4.93 7.78 -10.08
N THR A 36 5.08 7.79 -8.76
CA THR A 36 5.60 8.95 -8.00
C THR A 36 7.03 9.29 -8.41
N THR A 37 7.28 10.48 -8.95
CA THR A 37 8.63 10.91 -9.36
C THR A 37 9.50 11.39 -8.20
N GLU A 38 8.88 11.76 -7.07
CA GLU A 38 9.55 12.41 -5.95
C GLU A 38 9.14 11.80 -4.61
N LEU A 39 10.13 11.51 -3.76
CA LEU A 39 9.89 11.17 -2.36
C LEU A 39 10.27 12.38 -1.49
N VAL A 40 9.39 12.73 -0.57
CA VAL A 40 9.60 13.81 0.40
C VAL A 40 9.68 13.19 1.79
N PHE A 41 10.81 13.38 2.46
CA PHE A 41 10.92 13.03 3.87
C PHE A 41 10.50 14.23 4.71
N LYS A 42 9.49 14.04 5.56
CA LYS A 42 9.07 15.08 6.50
C LYS A 42 9.65 14.78 7.87
N VAL A 43 10.35 15.75 8.45
CA VAL A 43 10.83 15.67 9.85
C VAL A 43 10.20 16.84 10.61
N GLY A 44 9.20 16.54 11.44
CA GLY A 44 8.44 17.55 12.19
C GLY A 44 7.55 18.42 11.29
N SER A 45 7.50 19.74 11.54
CA SER A 45 6.71 20.71 10.77
C SER A 45 7.37 21.15 9.46
N SER A 46 8.61 20.75 9.21
CA SER A 46 9.36 21.14 8.01
C SER A 46 9.50 19.95 7.06
N ASN A 47 9.23 20.19 5.78
CA ASN A 47 9.53 19.22 4.72
C ASN A 47 11.05 19.25 4.53
N VAL A 48 11.73 18.14 4.86
CA VAL A 48 13.19 18.07 4.86
C VAL A 48 13.62 17.28 3.63
N ALA A 49 13.93 18.04 2.58
CA ALA A 49 14.55 17.61 1.33
C ALA A 49 13.66 16.79 0.36
N PHE A 50 13.51 17.34 -0.84
CA PHE A 50 13.14 16.58 -2.02
C PHE A 50 14.32 15.69 -2.40
N ILE A 51 14.13 14.38 -2.53
CA ILE A 51 15.24 13.50 -2.96
C ILE A 51 15.69 13.85 -4.39
N ALA A 52 14.81 14.47 -5.19
CA ALA A 52 15.16 15.03 -6.50
C ALA A 52 16.25 16.12 -6.40
N GLU A 53 16.21 16.99 -5.39
CA GLU A 53 17.26 18.00 -5.12
C GLU A 53 18.55 17.39 -4.56
N TRP A 54 18.48 16.23 -3.89
CA TRP A 54 19.69 15.54 -3.42
C TRP A 54 20.61 15.05 -4.55
N LYS A 55 20.02 14.86 -5.74
CA LYS A 55 20.75 14.47 -6.95
C LYS A 55 21.70 15.56 -7.45
N SER A 56 21.37 16.85 -7.26
CA SER A 56 22.19 17.95 -7.77
C SER A 56 23.37 18.32 -6.87
N ASN A 57 23.32 18.05 -5.56
CA ASN A 57 24.32 18.57 -4.62
C ASN A 57 25.36 17.59 -4.10
N SER A 58 25.23 16.27 -4.28
CA SER A 58 26.03 15.33 -3.49
C SER A 58 26.77 14.21 -4.24
N GLY A 59 26.62 14.09 -5.57
CA GLY A 59 27.25 12.99 -6.33
C GLY A 59 26.86 11.58 -5.84
N ARG A 60 25.89 11.47 -4.92
CA ARG A 60 25.33 10.21 -4.42
C ARG A 60 24.11 9.86 -5.26
N ASP A 61 24.00 8.58 -5.57
CA ASP A 61 22.99 7.99 -6.44
C ASP A 61 21.60 7.97 -5.76
N SER A 62 21.05 9.16 -5.51
CA SER A 62 19.75 9.36 -4.85
C SER A 62 18.60 8.71 -5.63
N ALA A 63 18.75 8.57 -6.95
CA ALA A 63 17.83 7.83 -7.81
C ALA A 63 17.76 6.34 -7.44
N LYS A 64 18.90 5.71 -7.12
CA LYS A 64 18.95 4.31 -6.68
C LYS A 64 18.28 4.11 -5.32
N LEU A 65 18.45 5.07 -4.40
CA LEU A 65 17.76 5.03 -3.11
C LEU A 65 16.24 5.15 -3.29
N VAL A 66 15.76 6.07 -4.13
CA VAL A 66 14.33 6.22 -4.45
C VAL A 66 13.78 4.92 -5.05
N ALA A 67 14.49 4.34 -6.02
CA ALA A 67 14.10 3.09 -6.65
C ALA A 67 13.98 1.95 -5.61
N ASN A 68 14.98 1.82 -4.74
CA ASN A 68 14.95 0.81 -3.68
C ASN A 68 13.77 0.99 -2.72
N ILE A 69 13.51 2.23 -2.28
CA ILE A 69 12.38 2.52 -1.38
C ILE A 69 11.06 2.16 -2.06
N LYS A 70 10.88 2.54 -3.33
CA LYS A 70 9.68 2.16 -4.09
C LYS A 70 9.51 0.65 -4.15
N THR A 71 10.56 -0.08 -4.49
CA THR A 71 10.52 -1.55 -4.54
C THR A 71 10.09 -2.13 -3.19
N PHE A 72 10.72 -1.73 -2.09
CA PHE A 72 10.37 -2.25 -0.77
C PHE A 72 8.93 -1.94 -0.36
N VAL A 73 8.45 -0.73 -0.65
CA VAL A 73 7.07 -0.35 -0.29
C VAL A 73 6.06 -1.13 -1.14
N VAL A 74 6.30 -1.28 -2.44
CA VAL A 74 5.44 -2.08 -3.32
C VAL A 74 5.45 -3.55 -2.92
N GLU A 75 6.60 -4.11 -2.56
CA GLU A 75 6.70 -5.48 -2.04
C GLU A 75 5.90 -5.66 -0.74
N ALA A 76 5.99 -4.71 0.20
CA ALA A 76 5.22 -4.74 1.43
C ALA A 76 3.70 -4.66 1.18
N ILE A 77 3.27 -3.78 0.27
CA ILE A 77 1.86 -3.68 -0.12
C ILE A 77 1.37 -5.00 -0.76
N ASN A 78 2.16 -5.59 -1.64
CA ASN A 78 1.79 -6.87 -2.28
C ASN A 78 1.71 -8.03 -1.28
N GLN A 79 2.59 -8.05 -0.26
CA GLN A 79 2.51 -9.05 0.81
C GLN A 79 1.23 -8.89 1.64
N GLU A 80 0.84 -7.66 1.96
CA GLU A 80 -0.40 -7.36 2.68
C GLU A 80 -1.63 -7.77 1.84
N ILE A 81 -1.66 -7.44 0.55
CA ILE A 81 -2.72 -7.87 -0.37
C ILE A 81 -2.85 -9.39 -0.36
N LYS A 82 -1.73 -10.12 -0.46
CA LYS A 82 -1.74 -11.58 -0.44
C LYS A 82 -2.33 -12.14 0.86
N GLN A 83 -1.99 -11.56 2.02
CA GLN A 83 -2.57 -11.98 3.30
C GLN A 83 -4.09 -11.73 3.35
N LEU A 84 -4.55 -10.60 2.81
CA LEU A 84 -5.97 -10.28 2.70
C LEU A 84 -6.71 -11.22 1.73
N GLU A 85 -6.07 -11.62 0.62
CA GLU A 85 -6.62 -12.62 -0.30
C GLU A 85 -6.74 -14.00 0.35
N GLU A 86 -5.75 -14.41 1.15
CA GLU A 86 -5.78 -15.65 1.93
C GLU A 86 -6.90 -15.61 2.99
N GLU A 87 -7.07 -14.48 3.69
CA GLU A 87 -8.18 -14.28 4.64
C GLU A 87 -9.55 -14.36 3.93
N LEU A 88 -9.67 -13.77 2.74
CA LEU A 88 -10.88 -13.83 1.93
C LEU A 88 -11.22 -15.25 1.47
N ALA A 89 -10.22 -16.05 1.11
CA ALA A 89 -10.40 -17.45 0.70
C ALA A 89 -10.77 -18.36 1.89
N ALA A 90 -10.33 -18.00 3.09
CA ALA A 90 -10.64 -18.74 4.33
C ALA A 90 -12.00 -18.40 4.94
N LEU A 91 -12.60 -17.25 4.57
CA LEU A 91 -13.96 -16.84 4.95
C LEU A 91 -14.99 -17.77 4.35
#